data_AF-A0A0D3RRX5-F1
#
_entry.id   AF-A0A0D3RRX5-F1
#
_cell.length_a   1.000
_cell.length_b   1.000
_cell.length_c   1.000
_cell.angle_alpha   90.00
_cell.angle_beta   90.00
_cell.angle_gamma   90.00
#
_symmetry.space_group_name_H-M   'P 1'
#
loop_
_entity.id
_entity.type
_entity.pdbx_description
1 polymer ?
#
loop_
_entity_poly.entity_id
_entity_poly.type
_entity_poly.pdbx_seq_one_letter_code
_entity_poly.pdbx_strand_id
1 'polypeptide(L)'
;MKNKEAKNKMEMEKVVETQCNDRDCPIHGRLKTHGRIFEGEVIKKFPRRVAIEFERMIKSRKFERYFKGKTKLHARLSVCMESQIQMGDYIKIKECRPLSKIIHFVVIQKIRSKDIKEDKKDNKGEQGESKK
;
A
#
# COMPACT_ATOMS: atom_id res chain seq x y z
N MET A 1 -15.45 -13.66 11.18
CA MET A 1 -14.00 -13.37 11.28
C MET A 1 -13.14 -14.24 10.35
N LYS A 2 -13.51 -15.52 10.11
CA LYS A 2 -12.78 -16.45 9.20
C LYS A 2 -12.66 -16.00 7.72
N ASN A 3 -13.57 -15.14 7.22
CA ASN A 3 -13.61 -14.73 5.80
C ASN A 3 -12.50 -13.74 5.38
N LYS A 4 -11.84 -13.05 6.32
CA LYS A 4 -10.82 -12.03 6.02
C LYS A 4 -9.44 -12.64 5.80
N GLU A 5 -9.13 -13.71 6.54
CA GLU A 5 -7.90 -14.51 6.36
C GLU A 5 -7.94 -15.30 5.05
N ALA A 6 -9.10 -15.89 4.72
CA ALA A 6 -9.30 -16.59 3.45
C ALA A 6 -9.12 -15.66 2.23
N LYS A 7 -9.62 -14.42 2.28
CA LYS A 7 -9.41 -13.41 1.22
C LYS A 7 -7.95 -13.02 1.03
N ASN A 8 -7.20 -12.81 2.12
CA ASN A 8 -5.76 -12.51 2.03
C ASN A 8 -4.96 -13.69 1.44
N LYS A 9 -5.37 -14.93 1.74
CA LYS A 9 -4.76 -16.14 1.17
C LYS A 9 -4.99 -16.25 -0.33
N MET A 10 -6.23 -16.00 -0.79
CA MET A 10 -6.59 -16.00 -2.22
C MET A 10 -5.89 -14.90 -3.04
N GLU A 11 -5.66 -13.71 -2.48
CA GLU A 11 -4.93 -12.65 -3.19
C GLU A 11 -3.43 -12.92 -3.30
N MET A 12 -2.84 -13.61 -2.32
CA MET A 12 -1.48 -14.12 -2.45
C MET A 12 -1.36 -15.18 -3.56
N GLU A 13 -2.31 -16.13 -3.63
CA GLU A 13 -2.30 -17.22 -4.62
C GLU A 13 -2.32 -16.72 -6.08
N LYS A 14 -3.09 -15.66 -6.38
CA LYS A 14 -3.12 -15.09 -7.75
C LYS A 14 -1.80 -14.46 -8.21
N VAL A 15 -0.97 -13.98 -7.28
CA VAL A 15 0.35 -13.40 -7.63
C VAL A 15 1.39 -14.52 -7.87
N VAL A 16 1.17 -15.71 -7.30
CA VAL A 16 2.08 -16.86 -7.45
C VAL A 16 2.10 -17.39 -8.89
N GLU A 17 0.97 -17.31 -9.60
CA GLU A 17 0.81 -17.83 -10.97
C GLU A 17 1.66 -17.09 -12.01
N THR A 18 1.97 -15.80 -11.78
CA THR A 18 2.82 -15.02 -12.69
C THR A 18 4.29 -15.28 -12.38
N GLN A 19 4.92 -16.20 -13.11
CA GLN A 19 6.34 -16.50 -12.93
C GLN A 19 7.21 -15.28 -13.28
N CYS A 20 8.11 -14.88 -12.37
CA CYS A 20 9.19 -13.95 -12.73
C CYS A 20 10.57 -14.43 -12.29
N ASN A 21 11.57 -14.02 -13.07
CA ASN A 21 12.98 -14.36 -12.87
C ASN A 21 13.75 -13.24 -12.13
N ASP A 22 13.07 -12.34 -11.43
CA ASP A 22 13.70 -11.20 -10.75
C ASP A 22 14.26 -11.60 -9.37
N ARG A 23 15.53 -11.27 -9.12
CA ARG A 23 16.23 -11.62 -7.86
C ARG A 23 15.65 -10.87 -6.66
N ASP A 24 15.14 -9.66 -6.91
CA ASP A 24 14.58 -8.76 -5.92
C ASP A 24 13.07 -9.01 -5.66
N CYS A 25 12.51 -10.10 -6.21
CA CYS A 25 11.12 -10.46 -5.96
C CYS A 25 10.96 -11.13 -4.58
N PRO A 26 9.96 -10.74 -3.77
CA PRO A 26 9.69 -11.39 -2.47
C PRO A 26 9.01 -12.76 -2.60
N ILE A 27 8.43 -13.10 -3.76
CA ILE A 27 7.66 -14.34 -3.98
C ILE A 27 8.52 -15.41 -4.66
N HIS A 28 9.06 -15.11 -5.84
CA HIS A 28 9.87 -16.06 -6.63
C HIS A 28 11.39 -15.87 -6.45
N GLY A 29 11.81 -14.73 -5.88
CA GLY A 29 13.20 -14.37 -5.73
C GLY A 29 13.81 -14.82 -4.39
N ARG A 30 15.03 -14.37 -4.12
CA ARG A 30 15.77 -14.67 -2.87
C ARG A 30 15.54 -13.59 -1.80
N LEU A 31 14.70 -12.59 -2.07
CA LEU A 31 14.58 -11.42 -1.22
C LEU A 31 13.77 -11.72 0.04
N LYS A 32 14.45 -11.71 1.19
CA LYS A 32 13.81 -11.86 2.50
C LYS A 32 13.28 -10.52 2.99
N THR A 33 12.00 -10.50 3.38
CA THR A 33 11.35 -9.33 4.00
C THR A 33 11.25 -9.53 5.52
N HIS A 34 11.51 -8.47 6.28
CA HIS A 34 11.49 -8.49 7.74
C HIS A 34 11.00 -7.14 8.28
N GLY A 35 10.86 -7.00 9.59
CA GLY A 35 10.59 -5.71 10.21
C GLY A 35 9.20 -5.14 9.93
N ARG A 36 9.14 -3.82 9.71
CA ARG A 36 7.91 -3.04 9.73
C ARG A 36 7.12 -3.15 8.43
N ILE A 37 5.79 -2.99 8.55
CA ILE A 37 4.85 -2.95 7.42
C ILE A 37 4.21 -1.57 7.41
N PHE A 38 4.17 -0.95 6.23
CA PHE A 38 3.47 0.32 6.02
C PHE A 38 2.40 0.15 4.95
N GLU A 39 1.33 0.91 5.09
CA GLU A 39 0.23 0.96 4.13
C GLU A 39 0.06 2.41 3.69
N GLY A 40 -0.17 2.63 2.40
CA GLY A 40 -0.32 3.98 1.86
C GLY A 40 -0.73 4.01 0.40
N GLU A 41 -0.88 5.22 -0.11
CA GLU A 41 -1.32 5.49 -1.47
C GLU A 41 -0.14 5.66 -2.42
N VAL A 42 -0.27 5.10 -3.62
CA VAL A 42 0.73 5.25 -4.68
C VAL A 42 0.61 6.64 -5.32
N ILE A 43 1.63 7.48 -5.12
CA ILE A 43 1.71 8.78 -5.80
C ILE A 43 2.33 8.62 -7.18
N LYS A 44 3.50 7.98 -7.25
CA LYS A 44 4.28 7.86 -8.49
C LYS A 44 4.69 6.41 -8.71
N LYS A 45 4.52 5.95 -9.95
CA LYS A 45 4.96 4.64 -10.41
C LYS A 45 6.11 4.80 -11.42
N PHE A 46 7.16 4.02 -11.22
CA PHE A 46 8.25 3.79 -12.16
C PHE A 46 8.34 2.28 -12.42
N PRO A 47 9.02 1.83 -13.49
CA PRO A 47 9.03 0.41 -13.86
C PRO A 47 9.47 -0.54 -12.72
N ARG A 48 10.50 -0.17 -11.96
CA ARG A 48 11.03 -0.99 -10.86
C ARG A 48 10.84 -0.38 -9.47
N ARG A 49 10.17 0.77 -9.36
CA ARG A 49 10.08 1.54 -8.10
C ARG A 49 8.73 2.21 -7.98
N VAL A 50 8.19 2.22 -6.78
CA VAL A 50 6.97 2.96 -6.43
C VAL A 50 7.26 3.94 -5.30
N ALA A 51 6.64 5.11 -5.36
CA ALA A 51 6.62 6.07 -4.26
C ALA A 51 5.23 6.07 -3.61
N ILE A 52 5.21 5.79 -2.31
CA ILE A 52 4.00 5.73 -1.49
C ILE A 52 3.97 6.93 -0.56
N GLU A 53 2.78 7.44 -0.28
CA GLU A 53 2.53 8.41 0.77
C GLU A 53 1.45 7.93 1.73
N PHE A 54 1.65 8.22 3.00
CA PHE A 54 0.62 8.08 4.02
C PHE A 54 0.64 9.29 4.94
N GLU A 55 -0.53 9.63 5.45
CA GLU A 55 -0.73 10.72 6.39
C GLU A 55 -0.54 10.24 7.82
N ARG A 56 0.11 11.05 8.65
CA ARG A 56 0.21 10.83 10.09
C ARG A 56 -0.10 12.13 10.83
N MET A 57 -0.81 12.02 11.95
CA MET A 57 -1.00 13.16 12.86
C MET A 57 0.21 13.26 13.79
N ILE A 58 0.78 14.46 13.88
CA ILE A 58 1.95 14.72 14.70
C ILE A 58 1.54 15.70 15.80
N LYS A 59 1.73 15.32 17.06
CA LYS A 59 1.43 16.17 18.21
C LYS A 59 2.55 17.19 18.39
N SER A 60 2.22 18.48 18.36
CA SER A 60 3.13 19.53 18.80
C SER A 60 3.09 19.62 20.33
N ARG A 61 4.21 19.30 20.98
CA ARG A 61 4.30 19.26 22.46
C ARG A 61 4.03 20.62 23.09
N LYS A 62 4.50 21.71 22.46
CA LYS A 62 4.34 23.08 23.01
C LYS A 62 2.91 23.60 22.92
N PHE A 63 2.23 23.34 21.80
CA PHE A 63 0.91 23.92 21.52
C PHE A 63 -0.25 22.97 21.80
N GLU A 64 0.06 21.72 22.17
CA GLU A 64 -0.89 20.61 22.37
C GLU A 64 -1.82 20.33 21.16
N ARG A 65 -1.50 20.90 19.99
CA ARG A 65 -2.24 20.74 18.74
C ARG A 65 -1.64 19.62 17.90
N TYR A 66 -2.48 19.01 17.06
CA TYR A 66 -2.06 18.04 16.05
C TYR A 66 -1.94 18.70 14.69
N PHE A 67 -0.87 18.40 13.96
CA PHE A 67 -0.74 18.76 12.56
C PHE A 67 -0.71 17.52 11.66
N LYS A 68 -1.23 17.67 10.45
CA LYS A 68 -1.21 16.61 9.44
C LYS A 68 0.14 16.61 8.74
N GLY A 69 0.91 15.55 8.92
CA GLY A 69 2.17 15.32 8.23
C GLY A 69 2.03 14.24 7.17
N LYS A 70 2.75 14.39 6.06
CA LYS A 70 2.82 13.39 4.99
C LYS A 70 4.21 12.78 4.95
N THR A 71 4.29 11.46 4.88
CA THR A 71 5.58 10.75 4.77
C THR A 71 5.63 10.04 3.43
N LYS A 72 6.71 10.26 2.68
CA LYS A 72 6.96 9.61 1.38
C LYS A 72 7.99 8.50 1.55
N LEU A 73 7.66 7.31 1.06
CA LEU A 73 8.55 6.14 1.08
C LEU A 73 8.72 5.60 -0.33
N HIS A 74 9.92 5.09 -0.61
CA HIS A 74 10.24 4.43 -1.86
C HIS A 74 10.34 2.92 -1.66
N ALA A 75 9.63 2.18 -2.50
CA ALA A 75 9.62 0.72 -2.47
C ALA A 75 10.02 0.13 -3.83
N ARG A 76 10.63 -1.05 -3.78
CA ARG A 76 10.91 -1.87 -4.95
C ARG A 76 9.61 -2.47 -5.46
N LEU A 77 9.38 -2.32 -6.76
CA LEU A 77 8.30 -2.98 -7.48
C LEU A 77 8.88 -4.22 -8.16
N SER A 78 8.36 -5.40 -7.83
CA SER A 78 8.66 -6.64 -8.53
C SER A 78 7.86 -6.74 -9.83
N VAL A 79 8.45 -7.33 -10.86
CA VAL A 79 7.83 -7.49 -12.19
C VAL A 79 6.46 -8.18 -12.12
N CYS A 80 6.29 -9.20 -11.26
CA CYS A 80 5.01 -9.89 -11.06
C CYS A 80 3.84 -8.95 -10.71
N MET A 81 4.14 -7.88 -9.96
CA MET A 81 3.10 -6.97 -9.43
C MET A 81 2.96 -5.70 -10.26
N GLU A 82 3.73 -5.56 -11.35
CA GLU A 82 3.73 -4.33 -12.15
C GLU A 82 2.39 -4.12 -12.87
N SER A 83 1.76 -5.18 -13.37
CA SER A 83 0.44 -5.10 -14.04
C SER A 83 -0.68 -4.72 -13.07
N GLN A 84 -0.57 -5.14 -11.80
CA GLN A 84 -1.64 -5.02 -10.81
C GLN A 84 -1.71 -3.64 -10.14
N ILE A 85 -0.58 -2.95 -10.02
CA ILE A 85 -0.45 -1.69 -9.29
C ILE A 85 -0.53 -0.51 -10.23
N GLN A 86 -1.44 0.42 -9.97
CA GLN A 86 -1.65 1.66 -10.71
C GLN A 86 -1.51 2.87 -9.79
N MET A 87 -1.49 4.07 -10.37
CA MET A 87 -1.43 5.32 -9.61
C MET A 87 -2.71 5.53 -8.80
N GLY A 88 -2.58 5.88 -7.52
CA GLY A 88 -3.70 6.09 -6.60
C GLY A 88 -4.21 4.83 -5.89
N ASP A 89 -3.60 3.66 -6.13
CA ASP A 89 -3.93 2.44 -5.40
C ASP A 89 -3.44 2.50 -3.95
N TYR A 90 -4.16 1.79 -3.06
CA TYR A 90 -3.75 1.59 -1.68
C TYR A 90 -2.98 0.28 -1.54
N ILE A 91 -1.69 0.38 -1.25
CA ILE A 91 -0.78 -0.76 -1.26
C ILE A 91 -0.09 -0.96 0.10
N LYS A 92 0.34 -2.20 0.33
CA LYS A 92 1.10 -2.63 1.49
C LYS A 92 2.56 -2.86 1.11
N ILE A 93 3.45 -2.22 1.83
CA ILE A 93 4.90 -2.42 1.74
C ILE A 93 5.46 -2.99 3.02
N LYS A 94 6.56 -3.73 2.88
CA LYS A 94 7.32 -4.27 4.01
C LYS A 94 8.79 -3.94 3.86
N GLU A 95 9.42 -3.78 5.01
CA GLU A 95 10.84 -3.52 5.13
C GLU A 95 11.67 -4.72 4.64
N CYS A 96 12.82 -4.42 4.07
CA CYS A 96 13.77 -5.40 3.57
C CYS A 96 15.20 -4.90 3.80
N ARG A 97 16.19 -5.72 3.42
CA ARG A 97 17.57 -5.24 3.33
C ARG A 97 17.66 -4.03 2.39
N PRO A 98 18.61 -3.11 2.57
CA PRO A 98 18.84 -2.04 1.60
C PRO A 98 19.05 -2.63 0.20
N LEU A 99 18.21 -2.25 -0.77
CA LEU A 99 18.35 -2.62 -2.18
C LEU A 99 19.06 -1.54 -2.99
N SER A 100 18.92 -0.29 -2.54
CA SER A 100 19.54 0.88 -3.14
C SER A 100 19.62 1.99 -2.09
N LYS A 101 20.26 3.12 -2.42
CA LYS A 101 20.43 4.28 -1.52
C LYS A 101 19.11 4.77 -0.92
N ILE A 102 18.01 4.63 -1.65
CA ILE A 102 16.69 5.15 -1.24
C ILE A 102 15.70 4.00 -0.95
N ILE A 103 15.94 2.80 -1.47
CA ILE A 103 14.95 1.70 -1.47
C ILE A 103 15.31 0.69 -0.38
N HIS A 104 14.48 0.68 0.66
CA HIS A 104 14.58 -0.21 1.82
C HIS A 104 13.27 -0.99 2.05
N PHE A 105 12.32 -0.85 1.13
CA PHE A 105 10.99 -1.44 1.21
C PHE A 105 10.66 -2.16 -0.09
N VAL A 106 9.77 -3.16 0.00
CA VAL A 106 9.27 -3.96 -1.13
C VAL A 106 7.75 -4.00 -1.05
N VAL A 107 7.10 -3.96 -2.21
CA VAL A 107 5.65 -4.11 -2.29
C VAL A 107 5.23 -5.57 -2.12
N ILE A 108 4.22 -5.81 -1.30
CA ILE A 108 3.70 -7.17 -1.02
C ILE A 108 2.31 -7.38 -1.61
N GLN A 109 1.41 -6.43 -1.40
CA GLN A 109 -0.01 -6.63 -1.70
C GLN A 109 -0.66 -5.30 -2.07
N LYS A 110 -1.59 -5.36 -3.02
CA LYS A 110 -2.54 -4.29 -3.30
C LYS A 110 -3.80 -4.54 -2.47
N ILE A 111 -4.21 -3.57 -1.64
CA ILE A 111 -5.36 -3.70 -0.74
C ILE A 111 -6.63 -3.13 -1.39
N ARG A 112 -6.52 -1.95 -2.03
CA ARG A 112 -7.68 -1.28 -2.65
C ARG A 112 -7.29 -0.65 -3.98
N SER A 113 -8.18 -0.78 -4.96
CA SER A 113 -8.14 -0.02 -6.21
C SER A 113 -8.73 1.37 -6.02
N LYS A 114 -8.28 2.32 -6.84
CA LYS A 114 -8.72 3.72 -6.83
C LYS A 114 -10.25 3.90 -6.97
N ASP A 115 -10.90 3.05 -7.75
CA ASP A 115 -12.28 3.24 -8.24
C ASP A 115 -13.35 3.18 -7.12
N ILE A 116 -13.07 2.51 -6.00
CA ILE A 116 -14.04 2.28 -4.90
C ILE A 116 -14.30 3.56 -4.07
N LYS A 117 -13.54 4.64 -4.28
CA LYS A 117 -13.67 5.87 -3.48
C LYS A 117 -14.73 6.85 -4.00
N GLU A 118 -15.15 6.74 -5.25
CA GLU A 118 -16.16 7.65 -5.82
C GLU A 118 -17.57 7.25 -5.34
N ASP A 119 -17.93 5.96 -5.33
CA ASP A 119 -19.28 5.45 -4.97
C ASP A 119 -19.73 5.69 -3.50
N LYS A 120 -18.80 6.02 -2.59
CA LYS A 120 -19.09 6.18 -1.16
C LYS A 120 -19.28 7.61 -0.69
N LYS A 121 -19.07 8.61 -1.56
CA LYS A 121 -19.36 10.00 -1.23
C LYS A 121 -20.85 10.32 -1.40
N ASP A 122 -21.52 9.69 -2.36
CA ASP A 122 -22.92 9.99 -2.67
C ASP A 122 -23.89 9.37 -1.65
N ASN A 123 -23.56 8.20 -1.09
CA ASN A 123 -24.42 7.49 -0.13
C ASN A 123 -24.36 7.97 1.33
N LYS A 124 -23.65 9.07 1.64
CA LYS A 124 -23.59 9.65 3.00
C LYS A 124 -24.35 10.98 3.15
N GLY A 125 -25.00 11.47 2.10
CA GLY A 125 -25.75 12.73 2.10
C GLY A 125 -27.20 12.64 2.58
N GLU A 126 -27.81 11.45 2.60
CA GLU A 126 -29.25 11.29 2.87
C GLU A 126 -29.51 10.48 4.15
N GLN A 127 -29.29 11.08 5.32
CA GLN A 127 -29.92 10.67 6.58
C GLN A 127 -29.64 11.73 7.64
N GLY A 128 -30.41 12.83 7.59
CA GLY A 128 -30.20 13.96 8.50
C GLY A 128 -31.26 15.05 8.49
N GLU A 129 -32.45 14.85 7.92
CA GLU A 129 -33.60 15.74 8.12
C GLU A 129 -34.84 14.91 8.46
N SER A 130 -35.08 14.72 9.76
CA SER A 130 -36.40 14.40 10.32
C SER A 130 -36.29 14.27 11.84
N LYS A 131 -36.65 15.36 12.53
CA LYS A 131 -37.19 15.44 13.90
C LYS A 131 -37.58 16.92 14.05
N LYS A 132 -38.81 17.27 13.66
CA LYS A 132 -40.00 17.44 14.52
C LYS A 132 -39.75 18.44 15.65
#